data_AF-A0A7S2ZLB1-F1
#
_entry.id   AF-A0A7S2ZLB1-F1
#
_cell.length_a   1.000
_cell.length_b   1.000
_cell.length_c   1.000
_cell.angle_alpha   90.00
_cell.angle_beta   90.00
_cell.angle_gamma   90.00
#
_symmetry.space_group_name_H-M   'P 1'
#
loop_
_entity.id
_entity.type
_entity.pdbx_description
1 polymer ?
#
loop_
_entity_poly.entity_id
_entity_poly.type
_entity_poly.pdbx_seq_one_letter_code
_entity_poly.pdbx_strand_id
1 'polypeptide(L)'
;MESDDSRDDHLMPRALYFDGQSPSEGPPQSAEEYLRQVHWEAQSIANVVVAESRERRQRESQADVSSQLARIEIPHTAEFFAKTSEEQLNGLLDEFEQVRHRFKASVRNFEHEHRHSNLPKPENEPKWRRLCFEKQTSQRPTLTIVRQMDQKSACAALSHFEKWLREETLRAQEQFACASLLSDSYRGEWLFALLVTLEK
;
A
#
# COMPACT_ATOMS: atom_id res chain seq x y z
N MET A 1 -11.34 -33.05 37.69
CA MET A 1 -10.48 -32.83 36.51
C MET A 1 -11.42 -32.91 35.32
N GLU A 2 -12.00 -31.77 34.95
CA GLU A 2 -12.87 -31.64 33.78
C GLU A 2 -11.96 -31.25 32.61
N SER A 3 -11.88 -32.12 31.61
CA SER A 3 -11.13 -31.85 30.38
C SER A 3 -12.03 -31.11 29.41
N ASP A 4 -11.69 -29.83 29.22
CA ASP A 4 -12.23 -28.88 28.25
C ASP A 4 -11.82 -29.29 26.81
N ASP A 5 -12.55 -30.25 26.22
CA ASP A 5 -12.24 -30.84 24.90
C ASP A 5 -13.31 -30.50 23.84
N SER A 6 -13.93 -29.32 23.94
CA SER A 6 -15.11 -28.93 23.12
C SER A 6 -14.81 -27.94 22.00
N ARG A 7 -13.55 -27.71 21.62
CA ARG A 7 -13.19 -26.64 20.67
C ARG A 7 -12.77 -27.11 19.27
N ASP A 8 -12.67 -28.41 19.00
CA ASP A 8 -12.08 -28.93 17.76
C ASP A 8 -13.09 -29.42 16.69
N ASP A 9 -14.39 -29.46 16.99
CA ASP A 9 -15.41 -30.02 16.08
C ASP A 9 -15.77 -29.13 14.86
N HIS A 10 -15.11 -27.98 14.67
CA HIS A 10 -15.43 -27.03 13.58
C HIS A 10 -14.45 -27.02 12.41
N LEU A 11 -13.26 -27.61 12.55
CA LEU A 11 -12.26 -27.63 11.46
C LEU A 11 -12.48 -28.81 10.50
N MET A 12 -13.03 -29.93 10.98
CA MET A 12 -13.34 -31.13 10.19
C MET A 12 -14.62 -31.80 10.73
N PRO A 13 -15.82 -31.40 10.28
CA PRO A 13 -17.06 -32.01 10.75
C PRO A 13 -17.14 -33.49 10.34
N ARG A 14 -17.59 -34.37 11.24
CA ARG A 14 -17.79 -35.80 10.95
C ARG A 14 -18.85 -35.97 9.87
N ALA A 15 -18.47 -36.58 8.75
CA ALA A 15 -19.38 -36.83 7.64
C ALA A 15 -20.25 -38.09 7.84
N LEU A 16 -19.81 -39.05 8.66
CA LEU A 16 -20.45 -40.36 8.83
C LEU A 16 -20.55 -40.74 10.31
N TYR A 17 -21.64 -41.40 10.68
CA TYR A 17 -21.90 -41.91 12.03
C TYR A 17 -21.61 -43.41 12.12
N PHE A 18 -21.04 -43.86 13.22
CA PHE A 18 -20.83 -45.28 13.53
C PHE A 18 -20.87 -45.51 15.04
N ASP A 19 -21.25 -46.73 15.45
CA ASP A 19 -21.37 -47.12 16.85
C ASP A 19 -20.00 -47.53 17.43
N GLY A 20 -19.67 -47.08 18.64
CA GLY A 20 -18.34 -47.12 19.27
C GLY A 20 -17.89 -48.50 19.78
N GLN A 21 -18.36 -49.58 19.16
CA GLN A 21 -18.04 -50.95 19.55
C GLN A 21 -16.65 -51.37 19.05
N SER A 22 -15.99 -52.28 19.77
CA SER A 22 -14.69 -52.85 19.38
C SER A 22 -14.79 -53.56 18.02
N PRO A 23 -13.79 -53.40 17.12
CA PRO A 23 -13.80 -54.04 15.81
C PRO A 23 -13.72 -55.57 15.92
N SER A 24 -14.27 -56.27 14.91
CA SER A 24 -14.18 -57.72 14.77
C SER A 24 -12.76 -58.15 14.35
N GLU A 25 -12.30 -59.32 14.79
CA GLU A 25 -11.04 -59.91 14.34
C GLU A 25 -11.23 -60.57 12.96
N GLY A 26 -11.07 -59.79 11.89
CA GLY A 26 -11.18 -60.27 10.52
C GLY A 26 -11.32 -59.15 9.50
N PRO A 27 -11.31 -59.46 8.18
CA PRO A 27 -11.60 -58.47 7.16
C PRO A 27 -13.05 -57.97 7.32
N PRO A 28 -13.28 -56.64 7.26
CA PRO A 28 -14.61 -56.08 7.47
C PRO A 28 -15.56 -56.53 6.36
N GLN A 29 -16.74 -57.00 6.76
CA GLN A 29 -17.76 -57.50 5.85
C GLN A 29 -18.79 -56.43 5.48
N SER A 30 -18.68 -55.24 6.08
CA SER A 30 -19.55 -54.08 5.83
C SER A 30 -18.78 -52.76 5.87
N ALA A 31 -19.35 -51.72 5.24
CA ALA A 31 -18.78 -50.37 5.26
C ALA A 31 -18.74 -49.77 6.67
N GLU A 32 -19.74 -50.04 7.51
CA GLU A 32 -19.78 -49.58 8.90
C GLU A 32 -18.69 -50.24 9.75
N GLU A 33 -18.45 -51.53 9.53
CA GLU A 33 -17.38 -52.27 10.21
C GLU A 33 -15.99 -51.79 9.78
N TYR A 34 -15.84 -51.45 8.50
CA TYR A 34 -14.64 -50.82 7.99
C TYR A 34 -14.38 -49.47 8.67
N LEU A 35 -15.39 -48.61 8.76
CA LEU A 35 -15.26 -47.31 9.45
C LEU A 35 -14.89 -47.49 10.92
N ARG A 36 -15.50 -48.46 11.62
CA ARG A 36 -15.12 -48.79 13.01
C ARG A 36 -13.65 -49.17 13.14
N GLN A 37 -13.17 -50.06 12.26
CA GLN A 37 -11.78 -50.51 12.29
C GLN A 37 -10.80 -49.36 12.01
N VAL A 38 -11.09 -48.53 10.99
CA VAL A 38 -10.29 -47.35 10.66
C VAL A 38 -10.24 -46.36 11.83
N HIS A 39 -11.37 -46.12 12.50
CA HIS A 39 -11.40 -45.23 13.66
C HIS A 39 -10.58 -45.77 14.83
N TRP A 40 -10.67 -47.07 15.09
CA TRP A 40 -9.90 -47.72 16.13
C TRP A 40 -8.39 -47.70 15.84
N GLU A 41 -8.01 -47.94 14.58
CA GLU A 41 -6.62 -47.83 14.13
C GLU A 41 -6.11 -46.38 14.21
N ALA A 42 -6.91 -45.39 13.77
CA ALA A 42 -6.56 -43.98 13.85
C ALA A 42 -6.35 -43.49 15.29
N GLN A 43 -7.12 -43.99 16.26
CA GLN A 43 -6.91 -43.71 17.69
C GLN A 43 -5.58 -44.26 18.23
N SER A 44 -5.04 -45.30 17.60
CA SER A 44 -3.75 -45.89 17.98
C SER A 44 -2.54 -45.16 17.38
N ILE A 45 -2.77 -44.27 16.41
CA ILE A 45 -1.74 -43.49 15.72
C ILE A 45 -1.54 -42.14 16.42
N ALA A 46 -0.31 -41.63 16.46
CA ALA A 46 -0.01 -40.33 17.04
C ALA A 46 -0.63 -39.18 16.21
N ASN A 47 -1.36 -38.26 16.86
CA ASN A 47 -2.02 -37.12 16.23
C ASN A 47 -1.05 -36.17 15.50
N VAL A 48 0.18 -36.05 15.99
CA VAL A 48 1.21 -35.21 15.40
C VAL A 48 2.49 -36.02 15.30
N VAL A 49 2.99 -36.16 14.07
CA VAL A 49 4.28 -36.79 13.79
C VAL A 49 5.19 -35.71 13.22
N VAL A 50 6.30 -35.43 13.91
CA VAL A 50 7.34 -34.51 13.44
C VAL A 50 8.48 -35.37 12.89
N ALA A 51 8.65 -35.34 11.57
CA ALA A 51 9.79 -35.99 10.93
C ALA A 51 10.97 -34.99 10.86
N GLU A 52 12.14 -35.38 11.36
CA GLU A 52 13.36 -34.62 11.15
C GLU A 52 13.82 -34.79 9.70
N SER A 53 13.64 -33.76 8.87
CA SER A 53 14.25 -33.72 7.54
C SER A 53 15.76 -33.61 7.69
N ARG A 54 16.50 -34.63 7.22
CA ARG A 54 17.97 -34.60 7.05
C ARG A 54 18.41 -33.70 5.88
N GLU A 55 17.72 -32.59 5.66
CA GLU A 55 18.14 -31.59 4.70
C GLU A 55 19.20 -30.72 5.35
N ARG A 56 20.42 -30.94 4.86
CA ARG A 56 21.66 -30.27 5.21
C ARG A 56 21.49 -28.75 5.21
N ARG A 57 21.14 -28.17 6.36
CA ARG A 57 21.31 -26.75 6.77
C ARG A 57 21.64 -25.78 5.61
N GLN A 58 20.75 -25.64 4.64
CA GLN A 58 20.68 -24.42 3.86
C GLN A 58 19.63 -23.60 4.56
N ARG A 59 20.09 -22.79 5.52
CA ARG A 59 19.33 -21.63 5.97
C ARG A 59 19.26 -20.69 4.78
N GLU A 60 18.36 -20.97 3.85
CA GLU A 60 17.85 -19.92 2.99
C GLU A 60 17.14 -18.96 3.93
N SER A 61 17.82 -17.88 4.25
CA SER A 61 17.23 -16.72 4.88
C SER A 61 15.99 -16.39 4.05
N GLN A 62 14.80 -16.67 4.57
CA GLN A 62 13.58 -16.17 3.99
C GLN A 62 13.78 -14.67 3.83
N ALA A 63 13.79 -14.20 2.59
CA ALA A 63 13.86 -12.78 2.31
C ALA A 63 12.70 -12.14 3.05
N ASP A 64 13.03 -11.26 3.99
CA ASP A 64 12.08 -10.56 4.82
C ASP A 64 11.25 -9.65 3.92
N VAL A 65 10.09 -10.14 3.47
CA VAL A 65 9.16 -9.44 2.57
C VAL A 65 8.64 -8.14 3.22
N SER A 66 8.86 -7.95 4.52
CA SER A 66 8.51 -6.75 5.27
C SER A 66 9.38 -5.53 4.95
N SER A 67 10.52 -5.71 4.28
CA SER A 67 11.52 -4.65 4.07
C SER A 67 11.29 -3.73 2.86
N GLN A 68 10.30 -3.97 1.99
CA GLN A 68 10.05 -3.05 0.86
C GLN A 68 9.39 -1.72 1.27
N LEU A 69 8.88 -1.64 2.51
CA LEU A 69 8.46 -0.40 3.15
C LEU A 69 9.55 0.18 4.07
N ALA A 70 10.79 -0.34 4.00
CA ALA A 70 11.93 0.26 4.68
C ALA A 70 12.04 1.71 4.22
N ARG A 71 11.56 2.58 5.12
CA ARG A 71 11.93 3.97 5.33
C ARG A 71 12.46 4.61 4.05
N ILE A 72 11.64 5.48 3.47
CA ILE A 72 12.21 6.72 2.91
C ILE A 72 12.95 7.35 4.11
N GLU A 73 14.19 6.94 4.31
CA GLU A 73 15.14 7.67 5.14
C GLU A 73 15.27 8.97 4.36
N ILE A 74 14.49 9.97 4.78
CA ILE A 74 14.73 11.35 4.39
C ILE A 74 16.21 11.52 4.73
N PRO A 75 17.10 11.65 3.72
CA PRO A 75 18.52 11.78 4.01
C PRO A 75 18.61 12.88 5.03
N HIS A 76 19.38 12.68 6.11
CA HIS A 76 19.66 13.70 7.12
C HIS A 76 20.32 14.90 6.44
N THR A 77 19.53 15.68 5.70
CA THR A 77 19.79 17.03 5.21
C THR A 77 19.47 17.96 6.40
N ALA A 78 19.98 17.56 7.56
CA ALA A 78 19.60 18.02 8.88
C ALA A 78 20.51 19.14 9.38
N GLU A 79 21.19 19.85 8.48
CA GLU A 79 21.93 21.07 8.84
C GLU A 79 21.35 22.33 8.20
N PHE A 80 20.79 22.22 6.99
CA PHE A 80 20.19 23.36 6.29
C PHE A 80 18.70 23.56 6.61
N PHE A 81 17.92 22.47 6.77
CA PHE A 81 16.50 22.55 7.13
C PHE A 81 16.22 22.46 8.64
N ALA A 82 17.20 21.99 9.42
CA ALA A 82 17.08 21.86 10.88
C ALA A 82 17.01 23.20 11.64
N LYS A 83 17.05 24.33 10.91
CA LYS A 83 16.91 25.69 11.48
C LYS A 83 15.48 26.21 11.48
N THR A 84 14.51 25.47 10.93
CA THR A 84 13.11 25.90 10.97
C THR A 84 12.58 25.66 12.37
N SER A 85 12.23 26.73 13.10
CA SER A 85 11.66 26.57 14.45
C SER A 85 10.30 25.87 14.38
N GLU A 86 9.91 25.20 15.46
CA GLU A 86 8.58 24.56 15.55
C GLU A 86 7.45 25.59 15.32
N GLU A 87 7.63 26.82 15.79
CA GLU A 87 6.69 27.92 15.57
C GLU A 87 6.55 28.29 14.09
N GLN A 88 7.66 28.33 13.34
CA GLN A 88 7.64 28.59 11.90
C GLN A 88 6.95 27.44 11.14
N LEU A 89 7.22 26.21 11.54
CA LEU A 89 6.57 25.04 10.94
C LEU A 89 5.05 25.07 11.20
N ASN A 90 4.64 25.35 12.43
CA ASN A 90 3.22 25.47 12.79
C ASN A 90 2.54 26.63 12.05
N GLY A 91 3.22 27.76 11.87
CA GLY A 91 2.72 28.87 11.05
C GLY A 91 2.49 28.48 9.59
N LEU A 92 3.45 27.76 8.98
CA LEU A 92 3.32 27.26 7.61
C LEU A 92 2.18 26.24 7.46
N LEU A 93 2.00 25.37 8.45
CA LEU A 93 0.89 24.41 8.47
C LEU A 93 -0.45 25.11 8.59
N ASP A 94 -0.57 26.13 9.45
CA ASP A 94 -1.81 26.91 9.58
C ASP A 94 -2.13 27.66 8.27
N GLU A 95 -1.14 28.30 7.64
CA GLU A 95 -1.31 28.93 6.33
C GLU A 95 -1.77 27.94 5.26
N PHE A 96 -1.17 26.74 5.24
CA PHE A 96 -1.57 25.67 4.32
C PHE A 96 -3.03 25.23 4.56
N GLU A 97 -3.44 25.08 5.81
CA GLU A 97 -4.82 24.72 6.16
C GLU A 97 -5.81 25.81 5.77
N GLN A 98 -5.46 27.09 5.98
CA GLN A 98 -6.27 28.22 5.52
C GLN A 98 -6.44 28.23 4.00
N VAL A 99 -5.36 28.02 3.24
CA VAL A 99 -5.41 27.92 1.78
C VAL A 99 -6.31 26.76 1.35
N ARG A 100 -6.17 25.61 2.00
CA ARG A 100 -6.99 24.43 1.71
C ARG A 100 -8.46 24.66 2.03
N HIS A 101 -8.78 25.36 3.12
CA HIS A 101 -10.15 25.69 3.46
C HIS A 101 -10.78 26.64 2.43
N ARG A 102 -10.05 27.69 2.03
CA ARG A 102 -10.47 28.62 0.96
C ARG A 102 -10.66 27.90 -0.37
N PHE A 103 -9.76 26.98 -0.71
CA PHE A 103 -9.85 26.17 -1.91
C PHE A 103 -11.12 25.31 -1.91
N LYS A 104 -11.40 24.59 -0.82
CA LYS A 104 -12.62 23.76 -0.68
C LYS A 104 -13.90 24.59 -0.78
N ALA A 105 -13.95 25.75 -0.12
CA ALA A 105 -15.08 26.67 -0.24
C ALA A 105 -15.25 27.13 -1.70
N SER A 106 -14.14 27.37 -2.40
CA SER A 106 -14.16 27.78 -3.78
C SER A 106 -14.54 26.67 -4.77
N VAL A 107 -14.23 25.41 -4.50
CA VAL A 107 -14.67 24.25 -5.29
C VAL A 107 -16.19 24.08 -5.14
N ARG A 108 -16.72 24.24 -3.92
CA ARG A 108 -18.18 24.15 -3.67
C ARG A 108 -18.99 25.18 -4.46
N ASN A 109 -18.43 26.37 -4.65
CA ASN A 109 -19.09 27.45 -5.39
C ASN A 109 -18.79 27.42 -6.90
N PHE A 110 -18.03 26.43 -7.37
CA PHE A 110 -17.64 26.34 -8.77
C PHE A 110 -18.74 25.63 -9.57
N GLU A 111 -19.42 26.39 -10.43
CA GLU A 111 -20.48 25.85 -11.28
C GLU A 111 -19.94 24.79 -12.26
N HIS A 112 -20.67 23.67 -12.33
CA HIS A 112 -20.29 22.49 -13.12
C HIS A 112 -20.20 22.74 -14.64
N GLU A 113 -20.74 23.86 -15.14
CA GLU A 113 -20.74 24.22 -16.56
C GLU A 113 -19.33 24.40 -17.15
N HIS A 114 -18.31 24.63 -16.33
CA HIS A 114 -16.93 24.81 -16.77
C HIS A 114 -16.08 23.53 -16.69
N ARG A 115 -16.70 22.35 -16.51
CA ARG A 115 -16.01 21.04 -16.58
C ARG A 115 -15.75 20.61 -18.02
N HIS A 116 -15.08 21.45 -18.82
CA HIS A 116 -14.51 20.98 -20.06
C HIS A 116 -13.30 20.10 -19.71
N SER A 117 -13.42 18.80 -19.99
CA SER A 117 -12.50 17.72 -19.65
C SER A 117 -11.20 17.77 -20.46
N ASN A 118 -10.50 18.91 -20.45
CA ASN A 118 -9.21 19.06 -21.11
C ASN A 118 -8.06 18.49 -20.27
N LEU A 119 -8.35 18.01 -19.06
CA LEU A 119 -7.38 17.32 -18.23
C LEU A 119 -6.96 15.98 -18.87
N PRO A 120 -5.68 15.64 -18.82
CA PRO A 120 -5.23 14.31 -19.23
C PRO A 120 -5.94 13.23 -18.42
N LYS A 121 -6.26 12.09 -19.05
CA LYS A 121 -6.75 10.94 -18.28
C LYS A 121 -5.68 10.50 -17.26
N PRO A 122 -6.07 9.95 -16.09
CA PRO A 122 -5.14 9.54 -15.05
C PRO A 122 -4.02 8.60 -15.54
N GLU A 123 -4.31 7.74 -16.53
CA GLU A 123 -3.34 6.77 -17.06
C GLU A 123 -2.28 7.42 -17.97
N ASN A 124 -2.52 8.63 -18.47
CA ASN A 124 -1.64 9.28 -19.46
C ASN A 124 -0.48 10.03 -18.81
N GLU A 125 0.45 9.30 -18.22
CA GLU A 125 1.72 9.82 -17.67
C GLU A 125 2.41 10.87 -18.56
N PRO A 126 2.65 10.66 -19.88
CA PRO A 126 3.38 11.64 -20.70
C PRO A 126 2.64 12.96 -20.87
N LYS A 127 1.31 12.96 -20.82
CA LYS A 127 0.51 14.19 -20.89
C LYS A 127 0.54 14.95 -19.57
N TRP A 128 0.47 14.24 -18.44
CA TRP A 128 0.66 14.85 -17.11
C TRP A 128 2.06 15.44 -16.98
N ARG A 129 3.09 14.73 -17.46
CA ARG A 129 4.48 15.21 -17.46
C ARG A 129 4.64 16.50 -18.27
N ARG A 130 4.04 16.57 -19.46
CA ARG A 130 4.02 17.80 -20.28
C ARG A 130 3.28 18.97 -19.64
N LEU A 131 2.14 18.68 -19.00
CA LEU A 131 1.30 19.71 -18.40
C LEU A 131 1.95 20.33 -17.16
N CYS A 132 2.56 19.50 -16.31
CA CYS A 132 2.96 19.90 -14.96
C CYS A 132 4.50 20.01 -14.80
N PHE A 133 5.29 19.21 -15.51
CA PHE A 133 6.70 18.95 -15.13
C PHE A 133 7.74 19.35 -16.19
N GLU A 134 7.35 19.40 -17.47
CA GLU A 134 8.24 19.69 -18.60
C GLU A 134 8.35 21.18 -18.92
N LYS A 135 9.53 21.77 -18.69
CA LYS A 135 9.82 23.21 -18.81
C LYS A 135 9.35 23.88 -20.11
N GLN A 136 9.26 23.14 -21.22
CA GLN A 136 8.86 23.68 -22.53
C GLN A 136 7.34 23.86 -22.67
N THR A 137 6.53 23.12 -21.91
CA THR A 137 5.06 23.11 -22.04
C THR A 137 4.34 23.28 -20.70
N SER A 138 5.07 23.31 -19.59
CA SER A 138 4.52 23.46 -18.24
C SER A 138 3.73 24.75 -18.12
N GLN A 139 2.42 24.60 -17.95
CA GLN A 139 1.57 25.70 -17.51
C GLN A 139 1.68 25.83 -15.99
N ARG A 140 1.50 27.02 -15.44
CA ARG A 140 1.39 27.18 -13.98
C ARG A 140 0.07 26.55 -13.49
N PRO A 141 0.02 26.01 -12.26
CA PRO A 141 -1.21 25.47 -11.71
C PRO A 141 -2.21 26.61 -11.45
N THR A 142 -3.15 26.80 -12.37
CA THR A 142 -4.22 27.78 -12.18
C THR A 142 -5.37 27.17 -11.38
N LEU A 143 -6.08 27.99 -10.60
CA LEU A 143 -7.24 27.53 -9.83
C LEU A 143 -8.29 26.85 -10.72
N THR A 144 -8.46 27.28 -11.97
CA THR A 144 -9.39 26.65 -12.91
C THR A 144 -9.01 25.21 -13.21
N ILE A 145 -7.74 24.95 -13.53
CA ILE A 145 -7.23 23.59 -13.80
C ILE A 145 -7.36 22.72 -12.56
N VAL A 146 -6.90 23.25 -11.43
CA VAL A 146 -6.83 22.55 -10.14
C VAL A 146 -8.23 22.21 -9.60
N ARG A 147 -9.24 23.07 -9.80
CA ARG A 147 -10.65 22.80 -9.44
C ARG A 147 -11.33 21.76 -10.33
N GLN A 148 -10.85 21.56 -11.56
CA GLN A 148 -11.38 20.55 -12.47
C GLN A 148 -10.85 19.14 -12.16
N MET A 149 -9.77 19.04 -11.38
CA MET A 149 -9.17 17.75 -11.02
C MET A 149 -10.06 17.02 -10.03
N ASP A 150 -10.41 15.77 -10.35
CA ASP A 150 -10.96 14.84 -9.37
C ASP A 150 -9.85 14.23 -8.52
N GLN A 151 -10.22 13.62 -7.39
CA GLN A 151 -9.26 12.98 -6.48
C GLN A 151 -8.38 11.96 -7.20
N LYS A 152 -8.95 11.19 -8.15
CA LYS A 152 -8.22 10.19 -8.93
C LYS A 152 -7.14 10.83 -9.81
N SER A 153 -7.45 11.91 -10.51
CA SER A 153 -6.49 12.63 -11.34
C SER A 153 -5.41 13.31 -10.49
N ALA A 154 -5.76 13.87 -9.33
CA ALA A 154 -4.80 14.46 -8.39
C ALA A 154 -3.81 13.42 -7.83
N CYS A 155 -4.30 12.26 -7.40
CA CYS A 155 -3.45 11.15 -6.96
C CYS A 155 -2.55 10.66 -8.10
N ALA A 156 -3.09 10.45 -9.31
CA ALA A 156 -2.31 10.00 -10.46
C ALA A 156 -1.21 11.01 -10.84
N ALA A 157 -1.53 12.31 -10.87
CA ALA A 157 -0.56 13.37 -11.14
C ALA A 157 0.57 13.38 -10.10
N LEU A 158 0.26 13.15 -8.82
CA LEU A 158 1.27 13.04 -7.76
C LEU A 158 2.15 11.79 -7.89
N SER A 159 1.58 10.63 -8.23
CA SER A 159 2.37 9.43 -8.49
C SER A 159 3.31 9.61 -9.68
N HIS A 160 2.83 10.27 -10.73
CA HIS A 160 3.66 10.64 -11.89
C HIS A 160 4.75 11.64 -11.51
N PHE A 161 4.46 12.60 -10.61
CA PHE A 161 5.45 13.54 -10.10
C PHE A 161 6.54 12.85 -9.27
N GLU A 162 6.16 11.91 -8.41
CA GLU A 162 7.11 11.11 -7.62
C GLU A 162 8.01 10.27 -8.52
N LYS A 163 7.43 9.57 -9.51
CA LYS A 163 8.20 8.79 -10.48
C LYS A 163 9.16 9.68 -11.26
N TRP A 164 8.68 10.84 -11.71
CA TRP A 164 9.52 11.83 -12.40
C TRP A 164 10.68 12.31 -11.53
N LEU A 165 10.42 12.66 -10.26
CA LEU A 165 11.45 13.08 -9.32
C LEU A 165 12.51 11.98 -9.15
N ARG A 166 12.11 10.72 -8.98
CA ARG A 166 13.06 9.59 -8.86
C ARG A 166 13.93 9.45 -10.10
N GLU A 167 13.33 9.49 -11.30
CA GLU A 167 14.07 9.42 -12.57
C GLU A 167 15.07 10.58 -12.71
N GLU A 168 14.64 11.79 -12.37
CA GLU A 168 15.44 12.99 -12.53
C GLU A 168 16.54 13.08 -11.46
N THR A 169 16.30 12.61 -10.23
CA THR A 169 17.33 12.48 -9.19
C THR A 169 18.40 11.48 -9.60
N LEU A 170 18.03 10.33 -10.18
CA LEU A 170 19.00 9.36 -10.69
C LEU A 170 19.88 9.97 -11.78
N ARG A 171 19.28 10.68 -12.75
CA ARG A 171 20.03 11.40 -13.80
C ARG A 171 20.93 12.50 -13.25
N ALA A 172 20.44 13.28 -12.28
CA ALA A 172 21.21 14.37 -11.69
C ALA A 172 22.36 13.87 -10.82
N GLN A 173 22.22 12.69 -10.21
CA GLN A 173 23.30 12.04 -9.47
C GLN A 173 24.43 11.58 -10.40
N GLU A 174 24.09 11.06 -11.58
CA GLU A 174 25.06 10.74 -12.63
C GLU A 174 25.76 11.98 -13.19
N GLN A 175 25.09 13.13 -13.17
CA GLN A 175 25.60 14.40 -13.71
C GLN A 175 26.15 15.38 -12.64
N PHE A 176 26.20 14.98 -11.37
CA PHE A 176 26.57 15.84 -10.23
C PHE A 176 25.81 17.19 -10.17
N ALA A 177 24.54 17.23 -10.58
CA ALA A 177 23.76 18.45 -10.82
C ALA A 177 22.50 18.60 -9.95
N CYS A 178 22.44 17.95 -8.78
CA CYS A 178 21.23 17.86 -7.95
C CYS A 178 20.61 19.20 -7.52
N ALA A 179 21.40 20.27 -7.38
CA ALA A 179 20.90 21.59 -6.97
C ALA A 179 19.94 22.25 -7.99
N SER A 180 19.98 21.82 -9.25
CA SER A 180 19.17 22.39 -10.34
C SER A 180 17.71 21.91 -10.33
N LEU A 181 17.41 20.77 -9.68
CA LEU A 181 16.13 20.07 -9.83
C LEU A 181 14.92 20.81 -9.27
N LEU A 182 15.11 21.47 -8.11
CA LEU A 182 14.07 22.21 -7.39
C LEU A 182 14.18 23.73 -7.57
N SER A 183 15.19 24.20 -8.32
CA SER A 183 15.35 25.62 -8.65
C SER A 183 14.25 26.14 -9.59
N ASP A 184 13.56 25.21 -10.27
CA ASP A 184 12.43 25.49 -11.15
C ASP A 184 11.15 25.73 -10.33
N SER A 185 10.89 26.99 -9.98
CA SER A 185 9.75 27.47 -9.16
C SER A 185 8.37 26.90 -9.55
N TYR A 186 8.12 26.59 -10.82
CA TYR A 186 6.83 26.04 -11.28
C TYR A 186 6.55 24.62 -10.77
N ARG A 187 7.60 23.82 -10.50
CA ARG A 187 7.44 22.43 -10.02
C ARG A 187 6.95 22.40 -8.57
N GLY A 188 7.51 23.28 -7.74
CA GLY A 188 7.07 23.49 -6.36
C GLY A 188 5.62 23.99 -6.30
N GLU A 189 5.24 24.90 -7.21
CA GLU A 189 3.86 25.37 -7.32
C GLU A 189 2.88 24.22 -7.64
N TRP A 190 3.23 23.33 -8.57
CA TRP A 190 2.40 22.16 -8.91
C TRP A 190 2.28 21.18 -7.76
N LEU A 191 3.39 20.87 -7.09
CA LEU A 191 3.36 20.00 -5.91
C LEU A 191 2.45 20.59 -4.83
N PHE A 192 2.60 21.88 -4.53
CA PHE A 192 1.75 22.57 -3.56
C PHE A 192 0.28 22.53 -3.96
N ALA A 193 -0.04 22.86 -5.22
CA ALA A 193 -1.40 22.84 -5.72
C ALA A 193 -2.04 21.44 -5.63
N LEU A 194 -1.30 20.40 -6.00
CA LEU A 194 -1.76 19.01 -5.88
C LEU A 194 -2.00 18.61 -4.42
N LEU A 195 -1.12 18.97 -3.50
CA LEU A 195 -1.31 18.72 -2.06
C LEU A 195 -2.54 19.44 -1.50
N VAL A 196 -2.83 20.65 -1.97
CA VAL A 196 -4.05 21.39 -1.58
C VAL A 196 -5.32 20.69 -2.12
N THR A 197 -5.26 20.10 -3.32
CA THR A 197 -6.42 19.39 -3.92
C THR A 197 -6.76 18.08 -3.23
N LEU A 198 -5.77 17.39 -2.67
CA LEU A 198 -6.01 16.09 -2.07
C LEU A 198 -7.00 16.21 -0.92
N GLU A 199 -8.03 15.37 -0.94
CA GLU A 199 -8.88 15.13 0.22
C GLU A 199 -8.17 14.18 1.20
N LYS A 200 -8.38 14.41 2.51
CA LYS A 200 -7.84 13.59 3.60
C LYS A 200 -8.84 12.48 3.87
#